data_AF-A0A7G8ZIU9-F1
#
_entry.id   AF-A0A7G8ZIU9-F1
#
_cell.length_a   1.000
_cell.length_b   1.000
_cell.length_c   1.000
_cell.angle_alpha   90.00
_cell.angle_beta   90.00
_cell.angle_gamma   90.00
#
_symmetry.space_group_name_H-M   'P 1'
#
loop_
_entity.id
_entity.type
_entity.pdbx_description
1 polymer ?
#
loop_
_entity_poly.entity_id
_entity_poly.type
_entity_poly.pdbx_seq_one_letter_code
_entity_poly.pdbx_strand_id
1 'polypeptide(L)'
;MAEMDLQRASVLLFDPVHVNLRTTRYALNEIGFRSIEAISAVEEFQRQLRDNSWDMIVAECSAPKVDIFKFVRMIRRGEITPNPYSVIALTSWMRDGAHVRLAIESGADDVIVRPFSTQFAEERIRTMIRKRKAFVVTSDYVGPDRRSGDRAAEANDSVIVPNTLQAKADGDEEQLREAYMGIRETKKQIEGERIRRLAMRIVVTTELQFDSKAGPAKAFDPADMMKAARELCDQLEKSGRYDAVQVAEALIDHARNFRNPDERNVKNFRLAKELAIGTYAAYANGQSLEKAENEIASTVQALRTRLSSAAPGSSVQDLPALKAATM
;
A
#
# COMPACT_ATOMS: atom_id res chain seq x y z
N MET A 1 8.30 33.39 -7.95
CA MET A 1 8.19 32.00 -7.45
C MET A 1 9.57 31.39 -7.57
N ALA A 2 10.09 30.76 -6.52
CA ALA A 2 11.43 30.15 -6.57
C ALA A 2 11.49 29.14 -7.73
N GLU A 3 12.55 29.24 -8.53
CA GLU A 3 12.86 28.31 -9.60
C GLU A 3 13.27 26.97 -8.96
N MET A 4 12.69 25.85 -9.43
CA MET A 4 13.00 24.52 -8.89
C MET A 4 14.27 23.98 -9.54
N ASP A 5 15.25 23.58 -8.75
CA ASP A 5 16.47 22.96 -9.27
C ASP A 5 16.36 21.42 -9.28
N LEU A 6 16.07 20.85 -10.45
CA LEU A 6 15.92 19.41 -10.62
C LEU A 6 17.20 18.71 -11.06
N GLN A 7 18.33 19.41 -11.19
CA GLN A 7 19.55 18.83 -11.74
C GLN A 7 20.12 17.71 -10.85
N ARG A 8 19.98 17.85 -9.53
CA ARG A 8 20.47 16.90 -8.51
C ARG A 8 19.51 15.73 -8.24
N ALA A 9 18.27 15.82 -8.74
CA ALA A 9 17.27 14.79 -8.54
C ALA A 9 17.49 13.61 -9.49
N SER A 10 17.50 12.41 -8.92
CA SER A 10 17.69 11.15 -9.64
C SER A 10 16.34 10.58 -10.10
N VAL A 11 16.25 10.23 -11.38
CA VAL A 11 15.04 9.66 -11.99
C VAL A 11 15.33 8.29 -12.58
N LEU A 12 14.56 7.30 -12.14
CA LEU A 12 14.47 6.00 -12.80
C LEU A 12 13.32 6.02 -13.80
N LEU A 13 13.62 5.93 -15.08
CA LEU A 13 12.63 5.93 -16.15
C LEU A 13 12.55 4.53 -16.78
N PHE A 14 11.35 3.94 -16.76
CA PHE A 14 11.07 2.66 -17.41
C PHE A 14 10.00 2.79 -18.49
N ASP A 15 10.34 2.35 -19.71
CA ASP A 15 9.40 2.14 -20.80
C ASP A 15 9.97 1.07 -21.74
N PRO A 16 9.26 -0.05 -21.97
CA PRO A 16 9.77 -1.13 -22.81
C PRO A 16 9.83 -0.76 -24.29
N VAL A 17 9.19 0.34 -24.71
CA VAL A 17 9.22 0.85 -26.08
C VAL A 17 10.26 1.97 -26.18
N HIS A 18 11.40 1.68 -26.81
CA HIS A 18 12.55 2.61 -26.92
C HIS A 18 12.21 4.01 -27.43
N VAL A 19 11.26 4.13 -28.37
CA VAL A 19 10.83 5.45 -28.88
C VAL A 19 10.15 6.27 -27.78
N ASN A 20 9.25 5.66 -27.01
CA ASN A 20 8.55 6.31 -25.91
C ASN A 20 9.51 6.64 -24.76
N LEU A 21 10.45 5.73 -24.48
CA LEU A 21 11.52 5.94 -23.52
C LEU A 21 12.33 7.19 -23.86
N ARG A 22 12.75 7.34 -25.12
CA ARG A 22 13.52 8.51 -25.58
C ARG A 22 12.71 9.81 -25.49
N THR A 23 11.44 9.78 -25.91
CA THR A 23 10.55 10.95 -25.83
C THR A 23 10.33 11.41 -24.39
N THR A 24 10.15 10.46 -23.47
CA THR A 24 9.93 10.76 -22.05
C THR A 24 11.20 11.28 -21.40
N ARG A 25 12.37 10.68 -21.72
CA ARG A 25 13.67 11.18 -21.28
C ARG A 25 13.91 12.61 -21.77
N TYR A 26 13.57 12.92 -23.02
CA TYR A 26 13.68 14.27 -23.56
C TYR A 26 12.82 15.26 -22.79
N ALA A 27 11.54 14.93 -22.56
CA ALA A 27 10.65 15.78 -21.77
C ALA A 27 11.18 16.03 -20.35
N LEU A 28 11.67 14.99 -19.67
CA LEU A 28 12.29 15.13 -18.34
C LEU A 28 13.54 16.00 -18.36
N ASN A 29 14.35 15.91 -19.42
CA ASN A 29 15.55 16.74 -19.59
C ASN A 29 15.20 18.21 -19.81
N GLU A 30 14.18 18.51 -20.62
CA GLU A 30 13.66 19.86 -20.82
C GLU A 30 13.09 20.46 -19.52
N ILE A 31 12.45 19.62 -18.69
CA ILE A 31 11.95 20.02 -17.36
C ILE A 31 13.08 20.37 -16.38
N GLY A 32 14.32 19.91 -16.64
CA GLY A 32 15.50 20.26 -15.86
C GLY A 32 16.20 19.08 -15.17
N PHE A 33 15.68 17.85 -15.30
CA PHE A 33 16.37 16.67 -14.78
C PHE A 33 17.65 16.37 -15.57
N ARG A 34 18.74 16.10 -14.84
CA ARG A 34 20.04 15.76 -15.45
C ARG A 34 20.49 14.33 -15.12
N SER A 35 20.09 13.79 -13.97
CA SER A 35 20.34 12.40 -13.58
C SER A 35 19.14 11.52 -13.94
N ILE A 36 19.09 11.01 -15.17
CA ILE A 36 18.01 10.13 -15.67
C ILE A 36 18.60 8.81 -16.12
N GLU A 37 18.23 7.72 -15.44
CA GLU A 37 18.51 6.35 -15.85
C GLU A 37 17.32 5.80 -16.62
N ALA A 38 17.50 5.53 -17.92
CA ALA A 38 16.40 5.15 -18.82
C ALA A 38 16.53 3.70 -19.26
N ILE A 39 15.55 2.88 -18.92
CA ILE A 39 15.60 1.42 -19.02
C ILE A 39 14.39 0.89 -19.79
N SER A 40 14.61 -0.06 -20.68
CA SER A 40 13.55 -0.80 -21.37
C SER A 40 13.40 -2.26 -20.92
N ALA A 41 14.44 -2.84 -20.32
CA ALA A 41 14.42 -4.22 -19.83
C ALA A 41 13.91 -4.29 -18.38
N VAL A 42 12.94 -5.19 -18.11
CA VAL A 42 12.29 -5.29 -16.80
C VAL A 42 13.25 -5.82 -15.72
N GLU A 43 14.17 -6.71 -16.09
CA GLU A 43 15.17 -7.28 -15.19
C GLU A 43 16.13 -6.19 -14.69
N GLU A 44 16.50 -5.28 -15.59
CA GLU A 44 17.34 -4.12 -15.27
C GLU A 44 16.58 -3.12 -14.39
N PHE A 45 15.32 -2.85 -14.70
CA PHE A 45 14.47 -1.99 -13.87
C PHE A 45 14.37 -2.53 -12.43
N GLN A 46 14.15 -3.84 -12.29
CA GLN A 46 14.10 -4.49 -10.98
C GLN A 46 15.45 -4.42 -10.25
N ARG A 47 16.57 -4.58 -10.96
CA ARG A 47 17.92 -4.42 -10.39
C ARG A 47 18.14 -3.01 -9.85
N GLN A 48 17.82 -2.00 -10.65
CA GLN A 48 17.99 -0.60 -10.29
C GLN A 48 17.10 -0.17 -9.12
N LEU A 49 15.91 -0.75 -8.98
CA LEU A 49 15.06 -0.52 -7.81
C LEU A 49 15.70 -1.05 -6.52
N ARG A 50 16.30 -2.25 -6.57
CA ARG A 50 16.91 -2.89 -5.40
C ARG A 50 18.21 -2.22 -4.97
N ASP A 51 19.05 -1.89 -5.94
CA ASP A 51 20.43 -1.51 -5.69
C ASP A 51 20.58 -0.01 -5.41
N ASN A 52 19.62 0.81 -5.86
CA ASN A 52 19.69 2.27 -5.79
C ASN A 52 18.44 2.90 -5.16
N SER A 53 18.63 4.09 -4.58
CA SER A 53 17.55 4.94 -4.09
C SER A 53 17.28 6.06 -5.09
N TRP A 54 16.03 6.16 -5.56
CA TRP A 54 15.61 7.16 -6.54
C TRP A 54 14.76 8.24 -5.89
N ASP A 55 14.83 9.48 -6.39
CA ASP A 55 13.95 10.56 -5.95
C ASP A 55 12.61 10.49 -6.68
N MET A 56 12.66 10.12 -7.95
CA MET A 56 11.49 9.93 -8.79
C MET A 56 11.60 8.64 -9.61
N ILE A 57 10.47 7.96 -9.77
CA ILE A 57 10.31 6.82 -10.66
C ILE A 57 9.22 7.18 -11.68
N VAL A 58 9.54 7.06 -12.96
CA VAL A 58 8.59 7.22 -14.06
C VAL A 58 8.48 5.87 -14.76
N ALA A 59 7.29 5.28 -14.83
CA ALA A 59 7.12 3.95 -15.42
C ALA A 59 5.87 3.85 -16.29
N GLU A 60 6.01 3.29 -17.50
CA GLU A 60 4.89 3.05 -18.39
C GLU A 60 4.08 1.81 -17.98
N CYS A 61 2.80 1.99 -17.65
CA CYS A 61 1.95 0.93 -17.13
C CYS A 61 1.03 0.26 -18.16
N SER A 62 1.02 0.67 -19.43
CA SER A 62 0.19 0.03 -20.46
C SER A 62 0.83 -1.20 -21.11
N ALA A 63 2.07 -1.54 -20.76
CA ALA A 63 2.78 -2.65 -21.37
C ALA A 63 2.25 -4.02 -20.89
N PRO A 64 1.73 -4.89 -21.79
CA PRO A 64 1.04 -6.12 -21.39
C PRO A 64 1.93 -7.18 -20.74
N LYS A 65 3.25 -7.10 -20.93
CA LYS A 65 4.21 -8.08 -20.40
C LYS A 65 4.77 -7.72 -19.02
N VAL A 66 4.50 -6.52 -18.51
CA VAL A 66 5.10 -6.02 -17.27
C VAL A 66 4.01 -5.45 -16.36
N ASP A 67 3.78 -6.12 -15.23
CA ASP A 67 2.84 -5.64 -14.20
C ASP A 67 3.50 -4.53 -13.36
N ILE A 68 3.53 -3.32 -13.90
CA ILE A 68 4.06 -2.15 -13.21
C ILE A 68 3.31 -1.85 -11.92
N PHE A 69 2.00 -2.13 -11.85
CA PHE A 69 1.23 -1.92 -10.62
C PHE A 69 1.76 -2.80 -9.48
N LYS A 70 2.22 -4.02 -9.77
CA LYS A 70 2.90 -4.88 -8.79
C LYS A 70 4.20 -4.26 -8.32
N PHE A 71 5.03 -3.72 -9.20
CA PHE A 71 6.25 -3.00 -8.81
C PHE A 71 5.97 -1.82 -7.89
N VAL A 72 4.95 -1.00 -8.20
CA VAL A 72 4.57 0.13 -7.33
C VAL A 72 4.15 -0.36 -5.94
N ARG A 73 3.32 -1.42 -5.85
CA ARG A 73 2.94 -2.00 -4.56
C ARG A 73 4.15 -2.51 -3.78
N MET A 74 5.09 -3.19 -4.42
CA MET A 74 6.32 -3.69 -3.79
C MET A 74 7.23 -2.55 -3.34
N ILE A 75 7.32 -1.46 -4.10
CA ILE A 75 8.02 -0.22 -3.72
C ILE A 75 7.40 0.36 -2.47
N ARG A 76 6.08 0.58 -2.44
CA ARG A 76 5.38 1.18 -1.29
C ARG A 76 5.44 0.34 -0.03
N ARG A 77 5.58 -0.98 -0.17
CA ARG A 77 5.81 -1.92 0.94
C ARG A 77 7.29 -2.01 1.36
N GLY A 78 8.18 -1.26 0.70
CA GLY A 78 9.61 -1.25 0.99
C GLY A 78 10.31 -2.59 0.73
N GLU A 79 9.77 -3.41 -0.17
CA GLU A 79 10.23 -4.77 -0.46
C GLU A 79 11.38 -4.81 -1.47
N ILE A 80 11.42 -3.86 -2.40
CA ILE A 80 12.35 -3.86 -3.55
C ILE A 80 13.10 -2.56 -3.73
N THR A 81 13.08 -1.66 -2.74
CA THR A 81 13.86 -0.41 -2.81
C THR A 81 14.24 0.13 -1.43
N PRO A 82 15.38 0.82 -1.30
CA PRO A 82 15.74 1.54 -0.07
C PRO A 82 14.79 2.69 0.26
N ASN A 83 14.20 3.36 -0.74
CA ASN A 83 13.30 4.50 -0.56
C ASN A 83 11.88 4.16 -1.04
N PRO A 84 10.98 3.67 -0.17
CA PRO A 84 9.58 3.41 -0.53
C PRO A 84 8.79 4.70 -0.84
N TYR A 85 9.36 5.87 -0.55
CA TYR A 85 8.72 7.18 -0.69
C TYR A 85 9.20 7.97 -1.89
N SER A 86 9.96 7.38 -2.81
CA SER A 86 10.21 7.96 -4.13
C SER A 86 8.89 8.45 -4.75
N VAL A 87 8.93 9.59 -5.44
CA VAL A 87 7.76 10.09 -6.17
C VAL A 87 7.54 9.20 -7.38
N ILE A 88 6.34 8.62 -7.52
CA ILE A 88 6.04 7.67 -8.60
C ILE A 88 5.01 8.28 -9.56
N ALA A 89 5.43 8.55 -10.79
CA ALA A 89 4.55 8.94 -11.88
C ALA A 89 4.40 7.77 -12.86
N LEU A 90 3.18 7.25 -13.00
CA LEU A 90 2.91 6.27 -14.04
C LEU A 90 2.57 6.99 -15.34
N THR A 91 3.12 6.54 -16.46
CA THR A 91 2.63 6.95 -17.78
C THR A 91 1.72 5.87 -18.34
N SER A 92 0.72 6.25 -19.13
CA SER A 92 -0.24 5.30 -19.70
C SER A 92 -0.68 5.71 -21.11
N TRP A 93 -0.60 4.80 -22.08
CA TRP A 93 -1.32 4.91 -23.36
C TRP A 93 -2.79 4.54 -23.26
N MET A 94 -3.18 3.77 -22.23
CA MET A 94 -4.58 3.43 -21.97
C MET A 94 -5.30 4.56 -21.24
N ARG A 95 -6.48 4.92 -21.77
CA ARG A 95 -7.39 5.93 -21.22
C ARG A 95 -8.60 5.33 -20.52
N ASP A 96 -8.68 4.00 -20.49
CA ASP A 96 -9.77 3.29 -19.84
C ASP A 96 -9.81 3.62 -18.33
N GLY A 97 -11.03 3.90 -17.84
CA GLY A 97 -11.23 4.28 -16.45
C GLY A 97 -10.84 3.19 -15.47
N ALA A 98 -10.99 1.91 -15.81
CA ALA A 98 -10.58 0.82 -14.93
C ALA A 98 -9.05 0.71 -14.84
N HIS A 99 -8.34 0.88 -15.97
CA HIS A 99 -6.88 0.89 -15.97
C HIS A 99 -6.32 2.07 -15.14
N VAL A 100 -6.86 3.28 -15.31
CA VAL A 100 -6.45 4.45 -14.53
C VAL A 100 -6.75 4.26 -13.04
N ARG A 101 -7.89 3.66 -12.69
CA ARG A 101 -8.20 3.30 -11.29
C ARG A 101 -7.17 2.34 -10.72
N LEU A 102 -6.81 1.28 -11.43
CA LEU A 102 -5.78 0.32 -10.99
C LEU A 102 -4.41 0.99 -10.80
N ALA A 103 -4.06 1.95 -11.68
CA ALA A 103 -2.84 2.73 -11.54
C ALA A 103 -2.84 3.58 -10.26
N ILE A 104 -3.95 4.25 -9.94
CA ILE A 104 -4.11 5.02 -8.70
C ILE A 104 -4.08 4.11 -7.46
N GLU A 105 -4.82 3.00 -7.50
CA GLU A 105 -4.91 1.99 -6.43
C GLU A 105 -3.60 1.20 -6.24
N SER A 106 -2.64 1.32 -7.15
CA SER A 106 -1.32 0.72 -6.98
C SER A 106 -0.45 1.44 -5.93
N GLY A 107 -0.77 2.71 -5.63
CA GLY A 107 0.02 3.56 -4.72
C GLY A 107 0.91 4.59 -5.44
N ALA A 108 0.75 4.75 -6.76
CA ALA A 108 1.43 5.80 -7.52
C ALA A 108 1.02 7.19 -7.02
N ASP A 109 1.93 8.17 -7.08
CA ASP A 109 1.62 9.57 -6.76
C ASP A 109 0.71 10.18 -7.83
N ASP A 110 0.97 9.88 -9.11
CA ASP A 110 0.21 10.40 -10.24
C ASP A 110 0.19 9.46 -11.45
N VAL A 111 -0.76 9.69 -12.36
CA VAL A 111 -0.91 8.99 -13.63
C VAL A 111 -1.00 10.02 -14.76
N ILE A 112 -0.04 9.98 -15.69
CA ILE A 112 0.06 10.88 -16.83
C ILE A 112 -0.31 10.11 -18.09
N VAL A 113 -1.49 10.43 -18.62
CA VAL A 113 -2.00 9.82 -19.86
C VAL A 113 -1.22 10.36 -21.07
N ARG A 114 -0.84 9.47 -21.98
CA ARG A 114 -0.18 9.78 -23.24
C ARG A 114 -1.20 9.96 -24.38
N PRO A 115 -0.88 10.77 -25.40
CA PRO A 115 0.29 11.65 -25.48
C PRO A 115 0.16 12.84 -24.51
N PHE A 116 1.29 13.34 -23.99
CA PHE A 116 1.35 14.52 -23.13
C PHE A 116 2.41 15.51 -23.65
N SER A 117 2.22 16.80 -23.36
CA SER A 117 3.24 17.82 -23.59
C SER A 117 4.24 17.87 -22.43
N THR A 118 5.45 18.39 -22.69
CA THR A 118 6.45 18.64 -21.65
C THR A 118 5.89 19.53 -20.54
N GLN A 119 5.18 20.60 -20.90
CA GLN A 119 4.55 21.52 -19.95
C GLN A 119 3.52 20.79 -19.05
N PHE A 120 2.68 19.93 -19.63
CA PHE A 120 1.72 19.16 -18.83
C PHE A 120 2.44 18.25 -17.83
N ALA A 121 3.48 17.52 -18.28
CA ALA A 121 4.28 16.68 -17.39
C ALA A 121 4.96 17.52 -16.28
N GLU A 122 5.47 18.70 -16.60
CA GLU A 122 6.06 19.62 -15.62
C GLU A 122 5.06 20.02 -14.53
N GLU A 123 3.83 20.40 -14.92
CA GLU A 123 2.77 20.79 -13.98
C GLU A 123 2.40 19.65 -13.02
N ARG A 124 2.35 18.40 -13.53
CA ARG A 124 2.10 17.21 -12.69
C ARG A 124 3.26 16.97 -11.73
N ILE A 125 4.51 17.05 -12.20
CA ILE A 125 5.70 16.89 -11.36
C ILE A 125 5.78 17.95 -10.27
N ARG A 126 5.53 19.21 -10.62
CA ARG A 126 5.44 20.33 -9.67
C ARG A 126 4.37 20.09 -8.60
N THR A 127 3.23 19.50 -8.98
CA THR A 127 2.18 19.13 -8.03
C THR A 127 2.65 18.06 -7.05
N MET A 128 3.34 17.01 -7.52
CA MET A 128 3.90 15.97 -6.66
C MET A 128 5.04 16.48 -5.76
N ILE A 129 5.71 17.55 -6.14
CA ILE A 129 6.75 18.20 -5.33
C ILE A 129 6.15 19.11 -4.26
N ARG A 130 5.16 19.93 -4.62
CA ARG A 130 4.64 21.00 -3.75
C ARG A 130 3.39 20.64 -2.95
N LYS A 131 2.59 19.71 -3.47
CA LYS A 131 1.27 19.33 -2.93
C LYS A 131 1.15 17.81 -2.84
N ARG A 132 2.24 17.15 -2.46
CA ARG A 132 2.23 15.71 -2.25
C ARG A 132 1.23 15.37 -1.15
N LYS A 133 0.34 14.42 -1.42
CA LYS A 133 -0.63 13.98 -0.42
C LYS A 133 0.08 13.13 0.64
N ALA A 134 -0.41 13.21 1.88
CA ALA A 134 -0.06 12.25 2.92
C ALA A 134 -0.46 10.83 2.49
N PHE A 135 0.18 9.83 3.07
CA PHE A 135 -0.09 8.42 2.78
C PHE A 135 -1.08 7.83 3.77
N VAL A 136 -1.84 6.84 3.32
CA VAL A 136 -2.69 6.01 4.16
C VAL A 136 -2.19 4.57 4.09
N VAL A 137 -2.36 3.85 5.20
CA VAL A 137 -1.96 2.46 5.32
C VAL A 137 -3.19 1.63 5.64
N THR A 138 -3.51 0.70 4.77
CA THR A 138 -4.56 -0.29 4.95
C THR A 138 -3.94 -1.67 4.96
N SER A 139 -4.76 -2.71 5.14
CA SER A 139 -4.29 -4.09 5.06
C SER A 139 -3.71 -4.45 3.67
N ASP A 140 -4.16 -3.80 2.59
CA ASP A 140 -3.81 -4.11 1.21
C ASP A 140 -3.17 -2.95 0.42
N TYR A 141 -3.29 -1.71 0.89
CA TYR A 141 -2.84 -0.48 0.25
C TYR A 141 -1.87 0.33 1.11
N VAL A 142 -0.83 0.86 0.48
CA VAL A 142 0.07 1.88 1.05
C VAL A 142 0.32 2.91 -0.04
N GLY A 143 -0.08 4.15 0.20
CA GLY A 143 0.09 5.20 -0.81
C GLY A 143 -0.70 6.47 -0.52
N PRO A 144 -0.70 7.43 -1.44
CA PRO A 144 -1.31 8.75 -1.26
C PRO A 144 -2.80 8.67 -0.93
N ASP A 145 -3.27 9.49 0.01
CA ASP A 145 -4.68 9.51 0.41
C ASP A 145 -5.58 9.93 -0.78
N ARG A 146 -6.51 9.05 -1.14
CA ARG A 146 -7.49 9.27 -2.21
C ARG A 146 -8.90 9.51 -1.65
N ARG A 147 -9.09 9.49 -0.33
CA ARG A 147 -10.36 9.83 0.32
C ARG A 147 -10.70 11.28 0.00
N SER A 148 -11.99 11.53 -0.21
CA SER A 148 -12.55 12.84 -0.54
C SER A 148 -13.74 13.12 0.39
N GLY A 149 -14.04 14.39 0.63
CA GLY A 149 -15.18 14.81 1.46
C GLY A 149 -15.00 14.46 2.95
N ASP A 150 -16.12 14.22 3.65
CA ASP A 150 -16.15 13.99 5.11
C ASP A 150 -15.26 12.82 5.56
N ARG A 151 -15.06 11.81 4.70
CA ARG A 151 -14.16 10.68 4.97
C ARG A 151 -12.69 11.05 5.13
N ALA A 152 -12.25 12.16 4.54
CA ALA A 152 -10.88 12.65 4.73
C ALA A 152 -10.76 13.49 6.01
N ALA A 153 -11.85 14.15 6.44
CA ALA A 153 -11.86 14.99 7.63
C ALA A 153 -11.94 14.19 8.93
N GLU A 154 -12.56 13.00 8.90
CA GLU A 154 -12.66 12.10 10.06
C GLU A 154 -11.42 11.21 10.26
N ALA A 155 -10.57 11.09 9.24
CA ALA A 155 -9.47 10.14 9.23
C ALA A 155 -8.14 10.76 9.70
N ASN A 156 -7.82 10.54 10.98
CA ASN A 156 -6.56 10.98 11.61
C ASN A 156 -5.38 10.01 11.42
N ASP A 157 -5.45 9.09 10.47
CA ASP A 157 -4.46 8.02 10.24
C ASP A 157 -3.52 8.27 9.06
N SER A 158 -3.57 9.47 8.47
CA SER A 158 -2.68 9.86 7.39
C SER A 158 -1.26 10.11 7.89
N VAL A 159 -0.27 9.57 7.20
CA VAL A 159 1.16 9.69 7.50
C VAL A 159 1.82 10.62 6.50
N ILE A 160 2.44 11.70 6.95
CA ILE A 160 3.29 12.54 6.09
C ILE A 160 4.56 11.76 5.79
N VAL A 161 4.83 11.53 4.51
CA VAL A 161 6.01 10.78 4.07
C VAL A 161 7.13 11.73 3.61
N PRO A 162 8.40 11.34 3.80
CA PRO A 162 9.53 12.08 3.28
C PRO A 162 9.45 12.33 1.77
N ASN A 163 9.89 13.50 1.33
CA ASN A 163 9.93 13.88 -0.07
C ASN A 163 11.34 14.34 -0.47
N THR A 164 12.22 13.38 -0.78
CA THR A 164 13.61 13.68 -1.20
C THR A 164 13.66 14.46 -2.51
N LEU A 165 12.67 14.27 -3.39
CA LEU A 165 12.55 15.04 -4.63
C LEU A 165 12.30 16.52 -4.33
N GLN A 166 11.42 16.83 -3.37
CA GLN A 166 11.17 18.21 -2.94
C GLN A 166 12.41 18.83 -2.32
N ALA A 167 13.06 18.14 -1.38
CA ALA A 167 14.25 18.65 -0.72
C ALA A 167 15.37 19.00 -1.71
N LYS A 168 15.58 18.16 -2.73
CA LYS A 168 16.53 18.45 -3.80
C LYS A 168 16.08 19.59 -4.70
N ALA A 169 14.79 19.66 -5.05
CA ALA A 169 14.22 20.74 -5.85
C ALA A 169 14.32 22.12 -5.18
N ASP A 170 14.32 22.14 -3.84
CA ASP A 170 14.46 23.34 -3.01
C ASP A 170 15.92 23.71 -2.73
N GLY A 171 16.87 22.81 -3.02
CA GLY A 171 18.29 23.02 -2.71
C GLY A 171 18.59 23.06 -1.20
N ASP A 172 17.67 22.56 -0.36
CA ASP A 172 17.76 22.61 1.09
C ASP A 172 18.41 21.33 1.64
N GLU A 173 19.67 21.45 2.05
CA GLU A 173 20.46 20.33 2.60
C GLU A 173 19.96 19.85 3.97
N GLU A 174 19.35 20.73 4.76
CA GLU A 174 18.78 20.36 6.05
C GLU A 174 17.51 19.54 5.82
N GLN A 175 16.60 20.03 4.98
CA GLN A 175 15.40 19.29 4.58
C GLN A 175 15.74 17.96 3.91
N LEU A 176 16.82 17.90 3.12
CA LEU A 176 17.27 16.66 2.49
C LEU A 176 17.75 15.64 3.53
N ARG A 177 18.52 16.08 4.52
CA ARG A 177 18.95 15.24 5.64
C ARG A 177 17.76 14.74 6.46
N GLU A 178 16.81 15.62 6.77
CA GLU A 178 15.57 15.26 7.45
C GLU A 178 14.77 14.24 6.66
N ALA A 179 14.64 14.42 5.34
CA ALA A 179 13.95 13.47 4.47
C ALA A 179 14.63 12.09 4.52
N TYR A 180 15.96 12.01 4.42
CA TYR A 180 16.68 10.74 4.50
C TYR A 180 16.54 10.05 5.85
N MET A 181 16.61 10.80 6.95
CA MET A 181 16.40 10.28 8.30
C MET A 181 14.95 9.81 8.48
N GLY A 182 14.00 10.59 7.96
CA GLY A 182 12.58 10.29 7.98
C GLY A 182 12.23 9.01 7.24
N ILE A 183 12.94 8.64 6.16
CA ILE A 183 12.65 7.40 5.40
C ILE A 183 12.65 6.18 6.33
N ARG A 184 13.66 6.06 7.19
CA ARG A 184 13.78 4.89 8.09
C ARG A 184 12.69 4.89 9.15
N GLU A 185 12.38 6.04 9.71
CA GLU A 185 11.39 6.17 10.78
C GLU A 185 9.97 5.95 10.26
N THR A 186 9.60 6.62 9.17
CA THR A 186 8.31 6.43 8.50
C THR A 186 8.15 4.99 8.02
N LYS A 187 9.23 4.32 7.58
CA LYS A 187 9.17 2.90 7.19
C LYS A 187 8.75 2.02 8.36
N LYS A 188 9.37 2.20 9.52
CA LYS A 188 8.99 1.47 10.74
C LYS A 188 7.55 1.74 11.16
N GLN A 189 7.13 3.01 11.08
CA GLN A 189 5.76 3.41 11.40
C GLN A 189 4.74 2.72 10.48
N ILE A 190 4.97 2.76 9.16
CA ILE A 190 4.07 2.14 8.17
C ILE A 190 4.05 0.62 8.27
N GLU A 191 5.21 -0.02 8.48
CA GLU A 191 5.27 -1.47 8.72
C GLU A 191 4.45 -1.86 9.93
N GLY A 192 4.50 -1.05 10.99
CA GLY A 192 3.70 -1.29 12.18
C GLY A 192 2.21 -1.11 12.02
N GLU A 193 1.82 -0.04 11.35
CA GLU A 193 0.42 0.17 11.01
C GLU A 193 -0.09 -0.96 10.12
N ARG A 194 0.72 -1.45 9.18
CA ARG A 194 0.35 -2.56 8.31
C ARG A 194 0.14 -3.87 9.08
N ILE A 195 1.00 -4.19 10.05
CA ILE A 195 0.81 -5.35 10.94
C ILE A 195 -0.50 -5.21 11.72
N ARG A 196 -0.77 -4.03 12.29
CA ARG A 196 -2.02 -3.69 13.00
C ARG A 196 -3.23 -3.94 12.10
N ARG A 197 -3.22 -3.42 10.87
CA ARG A 197 -4.33 -3.56 9.90
C ARG A 197 -4.52 -4.99 9.40
N LEU A 198 -3.45 -5.75 9.20
CA LEU A 198 -3.53 -7.17 8.82
C LEU A 198 -4.14 -8.02 9.93
N ALA A 199 -3.71 -7.85 11.18
CA ALA A 199 -4.28 -8.57 12.30
C ALA A 199 -5.76 -8.20 12.50
N MET A 200 -6.10 -6.90 12.43
CA MET A 200 -7.49 -6.42 12.47
C MET A 200 -8.35 -7.06 11.36
N ARG A 201 -7.84 -7.13 10.11
CA ARG A 201 -8.55 -7.78 9.00
C ARG A 201 -8.90 -9.22 9.35
N ILE A 202 -7.94 -9.99 9.88
CA ILE A 202 -8.18 -11.40 10.21
C ILE A 202 -9.25 -11.52 11.30
N VAL A 203 -9.20 -10.69 12.34
CA VAL A 203 -10.20 -10.70 13.41
C VAL A 203 -11.58 -10.36 12.87
N VAL A 204 -11.71 -9.26 12.11
CA VAL A 204 -12.98 -8.80 11.54
C VAL A 204 -13.57 -9.84 10.58
N THR A 205 -12.77 -10.39 9.66
CA THR A 205 -13.21 -11.45 8.75
C THR A 205 -13.70 -12.66 9.54
N THR A 206 -12.98 -13.05 10.60
CA THR A 206 -13.39 -14.13 11.49
C THR A 206 -14.71 -13.81 12.19
N GLU A 207 -14.91 -12.60 12.71
CA GLU A 207 -16.16 -12.21 13.42
C GLU A 207 -17.38 -12.00 12.53
N LEU A 208 -17.19 -11.53 11.30
CA LEU A 208 -18.29 -11.35 10.34
C LEU A 208 -18.71 -12.68 9.73
N GLN A 209 -17.74 -13.57 9.51
CA GLN A 209 -17.99 -14.87 8.91
C GLN A 209 -18.26 -15.95 9.95
N PHE A 210 -18.41 -15.59 11.22
CA PHE A 210 -18.75 -16.52 12.29
C PHE A 210 -19.94 -16.01 13.09
N ASP A 211 -21.09 -16.67 12.94
CA ASP A 211 -22.23 -16.47 13.83
C ASP A 211 -22.13 -17.46 14.99
N SER A 212 -22.05 -16.93 16.22
CA SER A 212 -22.05 -17.71 17.46
C SER A 212 -23.22 -18.70 17.63
N LYS A 213 -24.32 -18.52 16.86
CA LYS A 213 -25.50 -19.41 16.85
C LYS A 213 -25.66 -20.22 15.56
N ALA A 214 -25.07 -19.80 14.44
CA ALA A 214 -25.31 -20.39 13.11
C ALA A 214 -24.06 -20.96 12.39
N GLY A 215 -22.86 -20.82 12.97
CA GLY A 215 -21.61 -21.33 12.38
C GLY A 215 -21.01 -20.40 11.32
N PRO A 216 -20.11 -20.89 10.44
CA PRO A 216 -19.48 -20.06 9.43
C PRO A 216 -20.49 -19.52 8.42
N ALA A 217 -20.37 -18.25 8.05
CA ALA A 217 -21.11 -17.67 6.94
C ALA A 217 -20.78 -18.45 5.65
N LYS A 218 -21.79 -18.66 4.79
CA LYS A 218 -21.63 -19.34 3.48
C LYS A 218 -20.54 -18.73 2.59
N ALA A 219 -20.13 -17.48 2.85
CA ALA A 219 -19.14 -16.74 2.09
C ALA A 219 -17.70 -16.77 2.67
N PHE A 220 -17.42 -17.61 3.68
CA PHE A 220 -16.06 -17.76 4.22
C PHE A 220 -15.11 -18.30 3.13
N ASP A 221 -14.07 -17.53 2.81
CA ASP A 221 -13.00 -17.93 1.89
C ASP A 221 -11.70 -18.25 2.69
N PRO A 222 -11.38 -19.54 2.89
CA PRO A 222 -10.15 -19.94 3.57
C PRO A 222 -8.87 -19.44 2.87
N ALA A 223 -8.92 -19.20 1.56
CA ALA A 223 -7.74 -18.77 0.81
C ALA A 223 -7.36 -17.32 1.16
N ASP A 224 -8.33 -16.44 1.34
CA ASP A 224 -8.09 -15.05 1.75
C ASP A 224 -7.52 -14.97 3.17
N MET A 225 -8.09 -15.74 4.11
CA MET A 225 -7.57 -15.81 5.48
C MET A 225 -6.14 -16.37 5.50
N MET A 226 -5.86 -17.43 4.73
CA MET A 226 -4.52 -18.00 4.63
C MET A 226 -3.52 -16.99 4.04
N LYS A 227 -3.93 -16.21 3.04
CA LYS A 227 -3.10 -15.15 2.47
C LYS A 227 -2.80 -14.05 3.51
N ALA A 228 -3.81 -13.60 4.26
CA ALA A 228 -3.64 -12.61 5.31
C ALA A 228 -2.70 -13.10 6.43
N ALA A 229 -2.85 -14.35 6.87
CA ALA A 229 -2.02 -14.94 7.90
C ALA A 229 -0.55 -15.06 7.46
N ARG A 230 -0.30 -15.47 6.21
CA ARG A 230 1.06 -15.49 5.63
C ARG A 230 1.68 -14.11 5.54
N GLU A 231 0.93 -13.14 5.01
CA GLU A 231 1.40 -11.76 4.93
C GLU A 231 1.73 -11.20 6.32
N LEU A 232 0.93 -11.51 7.34
CA LEU A 232 1.18 -11.11 8.72
C LEU A 232 2.47 -11.75 9.27
N CYS A 233 2.65 -13.05 9.09
CA CYS A 233 3.87 -13.77 9.50
C CYS A 233 5.13 -13.18 8.84
N ASP A 234 5.12 -12.99 7.52
CA ASP A 234 6.24 -12.41 6.77
C ASP A 234 6.61 -11.00 7.29
N GLN A 235 5.62 -10.19 7.68
CA GLN A 235 5.88 -8.86 8.24
C GLN A 235 6.47 -8.94 9.66
N LEU A 236 5.97 -9.86 10.49
CA LEU A 236 6.48 -10.04 11.85
C LEU A 236 7.92 -10.55 11.87
N GLU A 237 8.25 -11.48 10.97
CA GLU A 237 9.62 -11.97 10.76
C GLU A 237 10.56 -10.83 10.37
N LYS A 238 10.17 -10.01 9.38
CA LYS A 238 10.96 -8.84 8.94
C LYS A 238 11.14 -7.82 10.06
N SER A 239 10.16 -7.69 10.94
CA SER A 239 10.22 -6.78 12.09
C SER A 239 11.03 -7.32 13.29
N GLY A 240 11.50 -8.58 13.24
CA GLY A 240 12.26 -9.22 14.31
C GLY A 240 11.45 -9.59 15.56
N ARG A 241 10.12 -9.75 15.43
CA ARG A 241 9.19 -10.01 16.53
C ARG A 241 8.94 -11.51 16.73
N TYR A 242 9.96 -12.26 17.15
CA TYR A 242 9.90 -13.73 17.20
C TYR A 242 8.74 -14.29 18.04
N ASP A 243 8.41 -13.66 19.17
CA ASP A 243 7.27 -14.09 20.02
C ASP A 243 5.93 -14.00 19.27
N ALA A 244 5.76 -12.99 18.42
CA ALA A 244 4.55 -12.82 17.62
C ALA A 244 4.54 -13.71 16.36
N VAL A 245 5.73 -14.09 15.85
CA VAL A 245 5.86 -15.02 14.72
C VAL A 245 5.25 -16.39 15.07
N GLN A 246 5.53 -16.92 16.26
CA GLN A 246 4.97 -18.20 16.70
C GLN A 246 3.43 -18.20 16.72
N VAL A 247 2.83 -17.10 17.15
CA VAL A 247 1.36 -16.93 17.15
C VAL A 247 0.81 -16.85 15.72
N ALA A 248 1.52 -16.16 14.82
CA ALA A 248 1.15 -16.06 13.42
C ALA A 248 1.31 -17.40 12.66
N GLU A 249 2.32 -18.21 12.98
CA GLU A 249 2.49 -19.56 12.42
C GLU A 249 1.33 -20.48 12.83
N ALA A 250 0.93 -20.45 14.11
CA ALA A 250 -0.25 -21.18 14.58
C ALA A 250 -1.52 -20.73 13.84
N LEU A 251 -1.66 -19.43 13.56
CA LEU A 251 -2.77 -18.89 12.77
C LEU A 251 -2.75 -19.40 11.32
N ILE A 252 -1.57 -19.54 10.70
CA ILE A 252 -1.42 -20.14 9.36
C ILE A 252 -1.87 -21.61 9.36
N ASP A 253 -1.50 -22.38 10.37
CA ASP A 253 -1.90 -23.78 10.48
C ASP A 253 -3.42 -23.93 10.64
N HIS A 254 -4.03 -23.09 11.47
CA HIS A 254 -5.49 -23.04 11.59
C HIS A 254 -6.18 -22.60 10.30
N ALA A 255 -5.66 -21.58 9.61
CA ALA A 255 -6.18 -21.16 8.31
C ALA A 255 -6.07 -22.28 7.26
N ARG A 256 -5.00 -23.09 7.31
CA ARG A 256 -4.83 -24.27 6.44
C ARG A 256 -5.91 -25.32 6.72
N ASN A 257 -6.22 -25.57 8.00
CA ASN A 257 -7.22 -26.55 8.41
C ASN A 257 -8.61 -26.19 7.90
N PHE A 258 -8.97 -24.91 7.80
CA PHE A 258 -10.25 -24.47 7.23
C PHE A 258 -10.45 -24.83 5.74
N ARG A 259 -9.43 -25.33 5.04
CA ARG A 259 -9.64 -25.96 3.73
C ARG A 259 -10.54 -27.20 3.84
N ASN A 260 -10.46 -27.92 4.96
CA ASN A 260 -11.39 -29.00 5.30
C ASN A 260 -12.70 -28.38 5.86
N PRO A 261 -13.88 -28.64 5.25
CA PRO A 261 -15.16 -28.17 5.77
C PRO A 261 -15.45 -28.58 7.21
N ASP A 262 -15.01 -29.77 7.65
CA ASP A 262 -15.27 -30.29 9.00
C ASP A 262 -14.52 -29.51 10.09
N GLU A 263 -13.40 -28.89 9.72
CA GLU A 263 -12.59 -28.04 10.60
C GLU A 263 -13.19 -26.63 10.74
N ARG A 264 -14.22 -26.26 9.97
CA ARG A 264 -14.90 -24.95 10.03
C ARG A 264 -15.93 -24.89 11.16
N ASN A 265 -15.51 -25.24 12.37
CA ASN A 265 -16.35 -25.29 13.56
C ASN A 265 -16.07 -24.12 14.52
N VAL A 266 -17.00 -23.91 15.46
CA VAL A 266 -16.97 -22.82 16.46
C VAL A 266 -15.65 -22.74 17.22
N LYS A 267 -15.09 -23.90 17.61
CA LYS A 267 -13.87 -23.97 18.40
C LYS A 267 -12.67 -23.44 17.61
N ASN A 268 -12.52 -23.89 16.37
CA ASN A 268 -11.41 -23.49 15.52
C ASN A 268 -11.50 -22.01 15.09
N PHE A 269 -12.71 -21.48 14.85
CA PHE A 269 -12.89 -20.04 14.59
C PHE A 269 -12.55 -19.18 15.81
N ARG A 270 -12.95 -19.59 17.02
CA ARG A 270 -12.58 -18.88 18.25
C ARG A 270 -11.07 -18.86 18.44
N LEU A 271 -10.41 -19.99 18.23
CA LEU A 271 -8.96 -20.09 18.35
C LEU A 271 -8.23 -19.21 17.32
N ALA A 272 -8.68 -19.21 16.07
CA ALA A 272 -8.10 -18.34 15.05
C ALA A 272 -8.29 -16.84 15.38
N LYS A 273 -9.43 -16.46 15.96
CA LYS A 273 -9.65 -15.11 16.50
C LYS A 273 -8.67 -14.80 17.64
N GLU A 274 -8.55 -15.68 18.64
CA GLU A 274 -7.64 -15.49 19.78
C GLU A 274 -6.19 -15.36 19.34
N LEU A 275 -5.75 -16.16 18.36
CA LEU A 275 -4.41 -16.05 17.76
C LEU A 275 -4.22 -14.72 17.03
N ALA A 276 -5.21 -14.26 16.25
CA ALA A 276 -5.13 -12.98 15.56
C ALA A 276 -5.09 -11.78 16.55
N ILE A 277 -5.88 -11.84 17.62
CA ILE A 277 -5.86 -10.85 18.71
C ILE A 277 -4.52 -10.90 19.45
N GLY A 278 -4.02 -12.10 19.77
CA GLY A 278 -2.72 -12.29 20.42
C GLY A 278 -1.59 -11.72 19.58
N THR A 279 -1.64 -11.91 18.26
CA THR A 279 -0.66 -11.34 17.32
C THR A 279 -0.72 -9.81 17.31
N TYR A 280 -1.93 -9.23 17.29
CA TYR A 280 -2.12 -7.79 17.39
C TYR A 280 -1.58 -7.24 18.72
N ALA A 281 -1.91 -7.88 19.85
CA ALA A 281 -1.52 -7.44 21.19
C ALA A 281 0.00 -7.55 21.41
N ALA A 282 0.63 -8.62 20.91
CA ALA A 282 2.08 -8.79 20.92
C ALA A 282 2.80 -7.71 20.10
N TYR A 283 2.16 -7.21 19.03
CA TYR A 283 2.72 -6.13 18.22
C TYR A 283 2.58 -4.74 18.86
N ALA A 284 1.47 -4.47 19.54
CA ALA A 284 1.08 -3.14 20.02
C ALA A 284 1.91 -2.57 21.19
N ASN A 285 3.13 -3.05 21.45
CA ASN A 285 4.06 -2.53 22.47
C ASN A 285 3.39 -2.24 23.83
N GLY A 286 2.51 -3.11 24.29
CA GLY A 286 1.88 -2.99 25.61
C GLY A 286 0.66 -2.05 25.68
N GLN A 287 0.04 -1.66 24.56
CA GLN A 287 -1.37 -1.27 24.63
C GLN A 287 -2.17 -2.45 25.19
N SER A 288 -3.06 -2.20 26.17
CA SER A 288 -3.80 -3.29 26.82
C SER A 288 -4.59 -4.08 25.77
N LEU A 289 -4.65 -5.40 25.96
CA LEU A 289 -5.52 -6.31 25.20
C LEU A 289 -6.94 -5.74 25.08
N GLU A 290 -7.41 -5.10 26.16
CA GLU A 290 -8.70 -4.42 26.24
C GLU A 290 -8.88 -3.29 25.21
N LYS A 291 -7.85 -2.48 24.93
CA LYS A 291 -7.92 -1.43 23.90
C LYS A 291 -8.03 -2.03 22.50
N ALA A 292 -7.29 -3.12 22.25
CA ALA A 292 -7.38 -3.88 21.00
C ALA A 292 -8.79 -4.45 20.79
N GLU A 293 -9.32 -5.11 21.83
CA GLU A 293 -10.66 -5.70 21.82
C GLU A 293 -11.76 -4.66 21.60
N ASN A 294 -11.66 -3.48 22.22
CA ASN A 294 -12.61 -2.38 22.03
C ASN A 294 -12.57 -1.82 20.60
N GLU A 295 -11.38 -1.66 20.01
CA GLU A 295 -11.23 -1.20 18.63
C GLU A 295 -11.80 -2.23 17.64
N ILE A 296 -11.52 -3.51 17.87
CA ILE A 296 -12.10 -4.63 17.11
C ILE A 296 -13.63 -4.59 17.18
N ALA A 297 -14.19 -4.52 18.38
CA ALA A 297 -15.64 -4.55 18.59
C ALA A 297 -16.34 -3.38 17.89
N SER A 298 -15.78 -2.17 17.98
CA SER A 298 -16.33 -0.98 17.31
C SER A 298 -16.29 -1.12 15.78
N THR A 299 -15.18 -1.64 15.24
CA THR A 299 -14.99 -1.88 13.80
C THR A 299 -16.00 -2.90 13.27
N VAL A 300 -16.18 -4.02 13.99
CA VAL A 300 -17.14 -5.06 13.61
C VAL A 300 -18.58 -4.55 13.70
N GLN A 301 -18.92 -3.78 14.73
CA GLN A 301 -20.26 -3.20 14.86
C GLN A 301 -20.56 -2.22 13.71
N ALA A 302 -19.62 -1.33 13.38
CA ALA A 302 -19.78 -0.40 12.25
C ALA A 302 -19.99 -1.15 10.92
N LEU A 303 -19.25 -2.25 10.73
CA LEU A 303 -19.37 -3.12 9.56
C LEU A 303 -20.72 -3.85 9.48
N ARG A 304 -21.19 -4.42 10.60
CA ARG A 304 -22.50 -5.08 10.66
C ARG A 304 -23.62 -4.09 10.33
N THR A 305 -23.56 -2.88 10.86
CA THR A 305 -24.52 -1.81 10.54
C THR A 305 -24.51 -1.50 9.05
N ARG A 306 -23.34 -1.32 8.44
CA ARG A 306 -23.20 -1.07 6.99
C ARG A 306 -23.76 -2.23 6.15
N LEU A 307 -23.44 -3.47 6.50
CA LEU A 307 -23.94 -4.67 5.82
C LEU A 307 -25.47 -4.80 5.94
N SER A 308 -26.05 -4.47 7.09
CA SER A 308 -27.50 -4.49 7.30
C SER A 308 -28.25 -3.39 6.52
N SER A 309 -27.56 -2.29 6.20
CA SER A 309 -28.11 -1.18 5.40
C SER A 309 -27.99 -1.37 3.88
N ALA A 310 -27.22 -2.37 3.42
CA ALA A 310 -27.12 -2.74 2.01
C ALA A 310 -28.29 -3.65 1.60
N ALA A 311 -28.92 -3.37 0.45
CA ALA A 311 -30.15 -4.03 0.00
C ALA A 311 -30.08 -5.59 -0.01
N PRO A 312 -31.20 -6.29 0.23
CA PRO A 312 -31.24 -7.75 0.33
C PRO A 312 -30.88 -8.38 -1.03
N GLY A 313 -29.72 -9.03 -1.08
CA GLY A 313 -29.17 -9.65 -2.30
C GLY A 313 -27.70 -9.34 -2.57
N SER A 314 -27.11 -8.38 -1.86
CA SER A 314 -25.66 -8.15 -1.88
C SER A 314 -24.95 -9.28 -1.10
N SER A 315 -24.16 -10.09 -1.80
CA SER A 315 -23.30 -11.08 -1.11
C SER A 315 -22.19 -10.33 -0.37
N VAL A 316 -21.62 -10.95 0.68
CA VAL A 316 -20.42 -10.43 1.38
C VAL A 316 -19.25 -10.20 0.41
N GLN A 317 -19.32 -10.74 -0.81
CA GLN A 317 -18.34 -10.59 -1.89
C GLN A 317 -18.56 -9.34 -2.77
N ASP A 318 -19.77 -8.77 -2.79
CA ASP A 318 -20.13 -7.67 -3.71
C ASP A 318 -19.91 -6.27 -3.14
N LEU A 319 -19.34 -6.17 -1.94
CA LEU A 319 -19.01 -4.89 -1.34
C LEU A 319 -17.48 -4.70 -1.32
N PRO A 320 -16.98 -3.65 -2.01
CA PRO A 320 -15.68 -3.04 -1.71
C PRO A 320 -15.48 -2.68 -0.22
N ALA A 321 -16.53 -2.81 0.61
CA ALA A 321 -16.55 -2.53 2.04
C ALA A 321 -15.66 -3.42 2.90
N LEU A 322 -15.29 -4.64 2.50
CA LEU A 322 -14.30 -5.44 3.24
C LEU A 322 -12.88 -4.86 3.11
N LYS A 323 -12.56 -4.28 1.94
CA LYS A 323 -11.32 -3.50 1.74
C LYS A 323 -11.39 -2.14 2.43
N ALA A 324 -12.55 -1.47 2.36
CA ALA A 324 -12.74 -0.14 2.91
C ALA A 324 -13.04 -0.06 4.42
N ALA A 325 -13.27 -1.18 5.10
CA ALA A 325 -13.51 -1.20 6.55
C ALA A 325 -12.35 -1.77 7.37
N THR A 326 -11.24 -2.11 6.68
CA THR A 326 -9.91 -2.19 7.28
C THR A 326 -9.07 -0.94 6.98
N MET A 327 -9.64 0.06 6.26
CA MET A 327 -9.20 1.46 6.21
C MET A 327 -9.61 2.18 7.48
#